data_AF-A0A821ML32-F1
#
_entry.id   AF-A0A821ML32-F1
#
_cell.length_a   1.000
_cell.length_b   1.000
_cell.length_c   1.000
_cell.angle_alpha   90.00
_cell.angle_beta   90.00
_cell.angle_gamma   90.00
#
_symmetry.space_group_name_H-M   'P 1'
#
loop_
_entity.id
_entity.type
_entity.pdbx_description
1 polymer ?
#
loop_
_entity_poly.entity_id
_entity_poly.type
_entity_poly.pdbx_seq_one_letter_code
_entity_poly.pdbx_strand_id
1 'polypeptide(L)'
;LPVQNLVPISIQKKIVYEAHWYSWSYYGLLSDCNHIKDTIENAWGYILESNYSYTAPVWLTEFGTNVDQFQGDDEFIDCVKGFLQTPLTQTMSWSYWVLAGSYYIRSGTAESHESFGLLTDDWKNIKSKAFIDILLTL
;
A
#
# COMPACT_ATOMS: atom_id res chain seq x y z
N LEU A 1 24.80 -8.06 0.97
CA LEU A 1 25.21 -7.02 -0.03
C LEU A 1 23.93 -6.40 -0.57
N PRO A 2 23.85 -5.07 -0.68
CA PRO A 2 22.69 -4.37 -1.25
C PRO A 2 22.38 -4.89 -2.67
N VAL A 3 21.10 -5.03 -3.04
CA VAL A 3 20.69 -5.52 -4.38
C VAL A 3 21.25 -4.63 -5.49
N GLN A 4 21.43 -3.35 -5.21
CA GLN A 4 22.07 -2.36 -6.07
C GLN A 4 23.48 -2.79 -6.49
N ASN A 5 24.21 -3.54 -5.67
CA ASN A 5 25.54 -4.02 -6.01
C ASN A 5 25.52 -5.29 -6.89
N LEU A 6 24.34 -5.88 -7.12
CA LEU A 6 24.16 -7.07 -7.95
C LEU A 6 23.86 -6.72 -9.42
N VAL A 7 23.68 -5.43 -9.73
CA VAL A 7 23.31 -4.96 -11.09
C VAL A 7 24.42 -4.10 -11.73
N PRO A 8 24.43 -3.95 -13.07
CA PRO A 8 25.36 -3.07 -13.76
C PRO A 8 25.31 -1.62 -13.27
N ILE A 9 26.47 -0.95 -13.24
CA ILE A 9 26.65 0.45 -12.81
C ILE A 9 25.62 1.40 -13.46
N SER A 10 25.25 1.16 -14.72
CA SER A 10 24.30 1.97 -15.49
C SER A 10 22.88 1.99 -14.92
N ILE A 11 22.51 1.03 -14.06
CA ILE A 11 21.17 0.92 -13.47
C ILE A 11 21.16 0.92 -11.94
N GLN A 12 22.32 0.99 -11.28
CA GLN A 12 22.40 1.00 -9.80
C GLN A 12 21.61 2.14 -9.16
N LYS A 13 21.52 3.30 -9.84
CA LYS A 13 20.75 4.49 -9.41
C LYS A 13 19.33 4.55 -9.98
N LYS A 14 18.82 3.43 -10.49
CA LYS A 14 17.50 3.31 -11.13
C LYS A 14 16.64 2.21 -10.50
N ILE A 15 17.00 1.78 -9.29
CA ILE A 15 16.27 0.76 -8.54
C ILE A 15 15.35 1.45 -7.54
N VAL A 16 14.10 1.01 -7.51
CA VAL A 16 13.10 1.34 -6.48
C VAL A 16 12.57 0.00 -5.98
N TYR A 17 12.43 -0.12 -4.66
CA TYR A 17 11.81 -1.30 -4.05
C TYR A 17 10.30 -1.12 -4.02
N GLU A 18 9.56 -2.20 -4.24
CA GLU A 18 8.11 -2.21 -4.11
C GLU A 18 7.68 -2.89 -2.80
N ALA A 19 6.61 -2.39 -2.20
CA ALA A 19 5.98 -2.97 -1.02
C ALA A 19 4.47 -3.02 -1.20
N HIS A 20 3.86 -4.09 -0.70
CA HIS A 20 2.42 -4.30 -0.70
C HIS A 20 1.95 -4.49 0.75
N TRP A 21 0.82 -3.90 1.12
CA TRP A 21 0.31 -4.02 2.49
C TRP A 21 -1.22 -4.02 2.52
N TYR A 22 -1.81 -5.15 2.93
CA TYR A 22 -3.26 -5.34 2.90
C TYR A 22 -3.83 -5.73 4.26
N SER A 23 -5.09 -5.35 4.53
CA SER A 23 -5.78 -5.69 5.78
C SER A 23 -5.92 -7.20 6.02
N TRP A 24 -6.01 -8.00 4.96
CA TRP A 24 -6.05 -9.46 5.05
C TRP A 24 -4.68 -10.12 5.18
N SER A 25 -3.59 -9.38 4.97
CA SER A 25 -2.23 -9.91 5.09
C SER A 25 -1.87 -10.11 6.56
N TYR A 26 -0.85 -10.92 6.85
CA TYR A 26 -0.36 -11.13 8.22
C TYR A 26 -0.16 -9.80 8.98
N TYR A 27 0.38 -8.79 8.28
CA TYR A 27 0.64 -7.47 8.85
C TYR A 27 -0.61 -6.63 9.06
N GLY A 28 -1.72 -6.92 8.38
CA GLY A 28 -2.99 -6.22 8.54
C GLY A 28 -3.93 -6.83 9.58
N LEU A 29 -3.64 -8.05 10.04
CA LEU A 29 -4.45 -8.77 11.05
C LEU A 29 -4.06 -8.46 12.50
N LEU A 30 -2.97 -7.71 12.71
CA LEU A 30 -2.53 -7.32 14.04
C LEU A 30 -3.42 -6.18 14.55
N SER A 31 -3.81 -6.24 15.83
CA SER A 31 -4.76 -5.28 16.44
C SER A 31 -4.08 -4.11 17.16
N ASP A 32 -2.79 -3.89 16.93
CA ASP A 32 -2.04 -2.79 17.54
C ASP A 32 -1.24 -2.09 16.45
N CYS A 33 -1.64 -0.86 16.16
CA CYS A 33 -1.03 -0.02 15.16
C CYS A 33 0.47 0.19 15.36
N ASN A 34 0.93 0.33 16.60
CA ASN A 34 2.36 0.50 16.88
C ASN A 34 3.11 -0.79 16.56
N HIS A 35 2.55 -1.94 16.95
CA HIS A 35 3.13 -3.23 16.62
C HIS A 35 3.14 -3.50 15.11
N ILE A 36 2.10 -3.08 14.39
CA ILE A 36 2.05 -3.16 12.92
C ILE A 36 3.15 -2.31 12.30
N LYS A 37 3.30 -1.05 12.73
CA LYS A 37 4.35 -0.15 12.25
C LYS A 37 5.72 -0.76 12.48
N ASP A 38 6.02 -1.22 13.70
CA ASP A 38 7.28 -1.88 14.02
C ASP A 38 7.51 -3.11 13.12
N THR A 39 6.47 -3.90 12.86
CA THR A 39 6.58 -5.09 12.02
C THR A 39 6.85 -4.74 10.57
N ILE A 40 6.19 -3.71 10.03
CA ILE A 40 6.38 -3.21 8.66
C ILE A 40 7.74 -2.54 8.49
N GLU A 41 8.18 -1.75 9.47
CA GLU A 41 9.51 -1.16 9.54
C GLU A 41 10.59 -2.26 9.49
N ASN A 42 10.43 -3.32 10.29
CA ASN A 42 11.35 -4.45 10.29
C ASN A 42 11.27 -5.32 9.02
N ALA A 43 10.10 -5.41 8.37
CA ALA A 43 9.93 -6.22 7.17
C ALA A 43 10.58 -5.57 5.93
N TRP A 44 10.32 -4.29 5.71
CA TRP A 44 10.84 -3.57 4.54
C TRP A 44 11.08 -2.08 4.78
N GLY A 45 10.44 -1.45 5.77
CA GLY A 45 10.62 -0.01 6.02
C GLY A 45 12.06 0.39 6.37
N TYR A 46 12.85 -0.53 6.92
CA TYR A 46 14.28 -0.33 7.21
C TYR A 46 15.10 0.09 5.98
N ILE A 47 14.64 -0.22 4.75
CA ILE A 47 15.29 0.18 3.50
C ILE A 47 15.34 1.71 3.35
N LEU A 48 14.41 2.43 3.97
CA LEU A 48 14.35 3.90 3.95
C LEU A 48 15.32 4.55 4.94
N GLU A 49 15.87 3.80 5.89
CA GLU A 49 16.79 4.35 6.89
C GLU A 49 18.03 4.94 6.22
N SER A 50 18.37 6.18 6.57
CA SER A 50 19.52 6.87 5.99
C SER A 50 20.86 6.30 6.45
N ASN A 51 21.90 6.52 5.64
CA ASN A 51 23.31 6.19 5.95
C ASN A 51 23.65 4.70 6.03
N TYR A 52 22.82 3.82 5.47
CA TYR A 52 23.12 2.41 5.33
C TYR A 52 23.49 2.04 3.90
N SER A 53 24.27 0.97 3.74
CA SER A 53 24.61 0.47 2.40
C SER A 53 23.40 0.00 1.59
N TYR A 54 22.32 -0.40 2.28
CA TYR A 54 21.07 -0.86 1.67
C TYR A 54 20.04 0.25 1.44
N THR A 55 20.32 1.50 1.87
CA THR A 55 19.37 2.61 1.77
C THR A 55 18.91 2.82 0.33
N ALA A 56 17.59 2.83 0.10
CA ALA A 56 17.01 2.95 -1.22
C ALA A 56 15.61 3.58 -1.18
N PRO A 57 15.13 4.17 -2.30
CA PRO A 57 13.73 4.54 -2.42
C PRO A 57 12.83 3.30 -2.41
N VAL A 58 11.70 3.43 -1.73
CA VAL A 58 10.60 2.44 -1.71
C VAL A 58 9.36 3.11 -2.27
N TRP A 59 8.55 2.35 -3.02
CA TRP A 59 7.20 2.70 -3.43
C TRP A 59 6.23 1.68 -2.83
N LEU A 60 5.31 2.16 -1.98
CA LEU A 60 4.16 1.36 -1.57
C LEU A 60 3.18 1.28 -2.74
N THR A 61 3.38 0.33 -3.63
CA THR A 61 2.65 0.19 -4.90
C THR A 61 1.21 -0.26 -4.67
N GLU A 62 0.96 -0.99 -3.60
CA GLU A 62 -0.36 -1.50 -3.26
C GLU A 62 -0.61 -1.44 -1.76
N PHE A 63 -1.76 -0.89 -1.39
CA PHE A 63 -2.37 -1.12 -0.10
C PHE A 63 -3.88 -1.04 -0.20
N GLY A 64 -4.58 -1.68 0.75
CA GLY A 64 -6.01 -1.53 0.83
C GLY A 64 -6.71 -2.43 1.84
N THR A 65 -7.99 -2.13 2.00
CA THR A 65 -8.98 -2.86 2.79
C THR A 65 -10.25 -3.05 1.95
N ASN A 66 -11.20 -3.84 2.43
CA ASN A 66 -12.46 -4.06 1.74
C ASN A 66 -13.33 -2.79 1.78
N VAL A 67 -13.49 -2.12 0.63
CA VAL A 67 -14.25 -0.86 0.52
C VAL A 67 -15.75 -1.09 0.66
N ASP A 68 -16.28 -2.26 0.30
CA ASP A 68 -17.71 -2.57 0.45
C ASP A 68 -18.15 -2.54 1.92
N GLN A 69 -17.22 -2.86 2.82
CA GLN A 69 -17.48 -2.97 4.25
C GLN A 69 -17.12 -1.70 5.02
N PHE A 70 -16.52 -0.71 4.37
CA PHE A 70 -16.03 0.49 5.01
C PHE A 70 -17.17 1.40 5.51
N GLN A 71 -17.22 1.66 6.82
CA GLN A 71 -18.27 2.47 7.46
C GLN A 71 -17.84 3.88 7.88
N GLY A 72 -16.62 4.30 7.52
CA GLY A 72 -16.04 5.58 7.93
C GLY A 72 -14.83 5.44 8.85
N ASP A 73 -14.64 4.27 9.43
CA ASP A 73 -13.54 3.88 10.29
C ASP A 73 -12.92 2.55 9.83
N ASP A 74 -11.59 2.49 9.80
CA ASP A 74 -10.83 1.27 9.51
C ASP A 74 -9.45 1.40 10.15
N GLU A 75 -9.22 0.62 11.20
CA GLU A 75 -7.98 0.66 11.99
C GLU A 75 -6.74 0.39 11.13
N PHE A 76 -6.86 -0.49 10.13
CA PHE A 76 -5.76 -0.81 9.23
C PHE A 76 -5.39 0.41 8.37
N ILE A 77 -6.37 1.11 7.80
CA ILE A 77 -6.11 2.32 7.00
C ILE A 77 -5.57 3.46 7.86
N ASP A 78 -6.06 3.62 9.09
CA ASP A 78 -5.50 4.58 10.04
C ASP A 78 -4.02 4.26 10.35
N CYS A 79 -3.66 2.97 10.39
CA CYS A 79 -2.28 2.56 10.55
C CYS A 79 -1.41 2.83 9.33
N VAL A 80 -1.91 2.56 8.12
CA VAL A 80 -1.21 2.94 6.88
C VAL A 80 -0.96 4.45 6.87
N LYS A 81 -1.98 5.25 7.15
CA LYS A 81 -1.85 6.72 7.26
C LYS A 81 -0.79 7.12 8.28
N GLY A 82 -0.90 6.58 9.49
CA GLY A 82 0.03 6.89 10.57
C GLY A 82 1.45 6.40 10.31
N PHE A 83 1.64 5.37 9.49
CA PHE A 83 2.94 4.94 8.99
C PHE A 83 3.44 5.96 7.98
N LEU A 84 2.69 6.24 6.92
CA LEU A 84 3.06 7.18 5.84
C LEU A 84 3.46 8.56 6.36
N GLN A 85 2.89 9.02 7.47
CA GLN A 85 3.16 10.33 8.07
C GLN A 85 4.36 10.36 9.04
N THR A 86 5.08 9.25 9.24
CA THR A 86 6.32 9.24 10.04
C THR A 86 7.44 10.01 9.36
N PRO A 87 8.47 10.49 10.10
CA PRO A 87 9.65 11.10 9.49
C PRO A 87 10.39 10.17 8.50
N LEU A 88 10.28 8.85 8.68
CA LEU A 88 10.92 7.85 7.83
C LEU A 88 10.26 7.75 6.45
N THR A 89 8.94 7.93 6.37
CA THR A 89 8.14 7.59 5.18
C THR A 89 7.35 8.75 4.60
N GLN A 90 7.35 9.93 5.22
CA GLN A 90 6.60 11.11 4.72
C GLN A 90 6.99 11.55 3.30
N THR A 91 8.16 11.13 2.82
CA THR A 91 8.63 11.37 1.43
C THR A 91 8.51 10.15 0.53
N MET A 92 8.02 9.02 1.06
CA MET A 92 7.78 7.79 0.31
C MET A 92 6.57 7.95 -0.58
N SER A 93 6.67 7.48 -1.83
CA SER A 93 5.52 7.46 -2.75
C SER A 93 4.64 6.25 -2.50
N TRP A 94 3.34 6.40 -2.77
CA TRP A 94 2.36 5.33 -2.61
C TRP A 94 1.33 5.31 -3.74
N SER A 95 0.67 4.17 -3.91
CA SER A 95 -0.45 3.99 -4.82
C SER A 95 -1.48 3.07 -4.18
N TYR A 96 -2.74 3.48 -4.26
CA TYR A 96 -3.84 2.69 -3.71
C TYR A 96 -4.25 1.58 -4.68
N TRP A 97 -4.54 0.39 -4.14
CA TRP A 97 -5.19 -0.68 -4.88
C TRP A 97 -6.69 -0.70 -4.53
N VAL A 98 -7.61 -0.32 -5.43
CA VAL A 98 -7.41 0.09 -6.83
C VAL A 98 -8.53 1.02 -7.31
N LEU A 99 -8.30 1.81 -8.38
CA LEU A 99 -9.34 2.62 -9.02
C LEU A 99 -10.48 1.78 -9.63
N ALA A 100 -10.31 0.48 -9.84
CA ALA A 100 -11.24 -0.36 -10.58
C ALA A 100 -12.62 -0.51 -9.90
N GLY A 101 -13.64 -0.88 -10.69
CA GLY A 101 -14.94 -1.34 -10.19
C GLY A 101 -15.14 -2.85 -10.36
N SER A 102 -14.62 -3.42 -11.44
CA SER A 102 -14.65 -4.85 -11.75
C SER A 102 -13.32 -5.30 -12.33
N TYR A 103 -13.06 -6.60 -12.31
CA TYR A 103 -11.95 -7.20 -13.06
C TYR A 103 -12.37 -7.47 -14.50
N TYR A 104 -11.49 -7.20 -15.46
CA TYR A 104 -11.69 -7.67 -16.83
C TYR A 104 -11.89 -9.19 -16.86
N ILE A 105 -10.97 -9.95 -16.22
CA ILE A 105 -11.12 -11.39 -15.95
C ILE A 105 -10.44 -11.68 -14.59
N ARG A 106 -11.11 -12.42 -13.71
CA ARG A 106 -10.52 -13.00 -12.49
C ARG A 106 -10.96 -14.44 -12.34
N SER A 107 -10.00 -15.35 -12.17
CA SER A 107 -10.28 -16.79 -11.99
C SER A 107 -11.22 -17.37 -13.07
N GLY A 108 -11.08 -16.89 -14.31
CA GLY A 108 -11.90 -17.34 -15.45
C GLY A 108 -13.28 -16.69 -15.56
N THR A 109 -13.65 -15.78 -14.66
CA THR A 109 -14.92 -15.04 -14.70
C THR A 109 -14.67 -13.60 -15.14
N ALA A 110 -15.38 -13.14 -16.16
CA ALA A 110 -15.32 -11.75 -16.61
C ALA A 110 -16.17 -10.85 -15.71
N GLU A 111 -15.78 -9.58 -15.60
CA GLU A 111 -16.50 -8.54 -14.85
C GLU A 111 -16.78 -8.92 -13.38
N SER A 112 -15.88 -9.69 -12.77
CA SER A 112 -16.04 -10.07 -11.37
C SER A 112 -15.88 -8.84 -10.48
N HIS A 113 -16.73 -8.73 -9.47
CA HIS A 113 -16.70 -7.67 -8.48
C HIS A 113 -15.31 -7.49 -7.84
N GLU A 114 -14.85 -6.23 -7.73
CA GLU A 114 -13.63 -5.85 -7.01
C GLU A 114 -14.00 -5.13 -5.72
N SER A 115 -13.96 -5.86 -4.59
CA SER A 115 -14.35 -5.34 -3.28
C SER A 115 -13.39 -4.27 -2.73
N PHE A 116 -12.14 -4.24 -3.17
CA PHE A 116 -11.13 -3.22 -2.83
C PHE A 116 -11.18 -2.02 -3.80
N GLY A 117 -12.12 -2.05 -4.76
CA GLY A 117 -12.24 -1.05 -5.81
C GLY A 117 -12.87 0.25 -5.34
N LEU A 118 -12.37 1.38 -5.86
CA LEU A 118 -12.93 2.70 -5.59
C LEU A 118 -14.20 3.02 -6.39
N LEU A 119 -14.47 2.28 -7.47
CA LEU A 119 -15.61 2.50 -8.35
C LEU A 119 -16.67 1.41 -8.18
N THR A 120 -17.89 1.72 -8.61
CA THR A 120 -18.95 0.73 -8.81
C THR A 120 -18.61 -0.21 -9.97
N ASP A 121 -19.17 -1.42 -9.97
CA ASP A 121 -18.90 -2.46 -10.98
C ASP A 121 -19.12 -2.00 -12.43
N ASP A 122 -20.02 -1.02 -12.64
CA ASP A 122 -20.29 -0.42 -13.95
C ASP A 122 -19.35 0.74 -14.33
N TRP A 123 -18.36 1.04 -13.48
CA TRP A 123 -17.34 2.09 -13.63
C TRP A 123 -17.88 3.52 -13.69
N LYS A 124 -19.14 3.75 -13.27
CA LYS A 124 -19.79 5.08 -13.41
C LYS A 124 -19.74 5.94 -12.16
N ASN A 125 -19.62 5.35 -10.98
CA ASN A 125 -19.71 6.07 -9.72
C ASN A 125 -18.59 5.65 -8.77
N ILE A 126 -18.29 6.51 -7.80
CA ILE A 126 -17.48 6.13 -6.65
C ILE A 126 -18.28 5.20 -5.75
N LYS A 127 -17.63 4.14 -5.25
CA LYS A 127 -18.27 3.14 -4.38
C LYS A 127 -18.51 3.67 -2.97
N SER A 128 -17.51 4.36 -2.40
CA SER A 128 -17.59 4.94 -1.06
C SER A 128 -16.94 6.31 -1.02
N LYS A 129 -17.77 7.36 -0.86
CA LYS A 129 -17.26 8.72 -0.68
C LYS A 129 -16.42 8.83 0.59
N ALA A 130 -16.86 8.20 1.68
CA ALA A 130 -16.14 8.22 2.95
C ALA A 130 -14.72 7.65 2.80
N PHE A 131 -14.56 6.59 2.02
CA PHE A 131 -13.25 6.00 1.76
C PHE A 131 -12.34 6.92 0.92
N ILE A 132 -12.90 7.54 -0.13
CA ILE A 132 -12.17 8.54 -0.93
C ILE A 132 -11.71 9.71 -0.03
N ASP A 133 -12.58 10.21 0.84
CA ASP A 133 -12.25 11.29 1.76
C ASP A 133 -11.07 10.88 2.68
N ILE A 134 -11.00 9.62 3.15
CA ILE A 134 -9.84 9.13 3.91
C ILE A 134 -8.56 9.13 3.06
N LEU A 135 -8.59 8.61 1.84
CA LEU A 135 -7.41 8.56 0.97
C LEU A 135 -6.84 9.95 0.67
N LEU A 136 -7.68 10.98 0.61
CA LEU A 136 -7.26 12.37 0.41
C LEU A 136 -6.56 12.98 1.63
N THR A 137 -6.55 12.29 2.77
CA THR A 137 -5.86 12.73 4.00
C THR A 137 -4.54 12.02 4.27
N LEU A 138 -4.14 11.10 3.39
CA LEU A 138 -2.86 10.39 3.49
C LEU A 138 -1.68 11.34 3.31
#